data_AF-A0A6P0RJG0-F1
#
_entry.id   AF-A0A6P0RJG0-F1
#
_cell.length_a   1.000
_cell.length_b   1.000
_cell.length_c   1.000
_cell.angle_alpha   90.00
_cell.angle_beta   90.00
_cell.angle_gamma   90.00
#
_symmetry.space_group_name_H-M   'P 1'
#
loop_
_entity.id
_entity.type
_entity.pdbx_description
1 polymer ?
#
loop_
_entity_poly.entity_id
_entity_poly.type
_entity_poly.pdbx_seq_one_letter_code
_entity_poly.pdbx_strand_id
1 'polypeptide(L)'
;MSPKQFFLKHSDVAPENGKSAVLRVDDFWYLVLFRLTKIGSIDMSNKINKLVYANNKFAFQLFSEIQKSQANENIFISPSSIAIALSVTYNCAVGKTQEAMAKTLNFEGMS
;
A
#
# COMPACT_ATOMS: atom_id res chain seq x y z
N MET A 1 18.99 28.98 -25.75
CA MET A 1 17.74 28.35 -25.25
C MET A 1 17.93 28.11 -23.75
N SER A 2 17.42 29.02 -22.92
CA SER A 2 17.61 29.02 -21.47
C SER A 2 16.57 28.12 -20.76
N PRO A 3 16.93 27.39 -19.68
CA PRO A 3 16.00 26.50 -18.98
C PRO A 3 14.93 27.29 -18.23
N LYS A 4 13.66 26.87 -18.38
CA LYS A 4 12.49 27.46 -17.72
C LYS A 4 12.42 27.03 -16.25
N GLN A 5 12.18 27.99 -15.36
CA GLN A 5 12.02 27.77 -13.92
C GLN A 5 10.61 27.25 -13.62
N PHE A 6 10.52 26.13 -12.90
CA PHE A 6 9.27 25.44 -12.60
C PHE A 6 8.67 25.99 -11.29
N PHE A 7 7.62 26.80 -11.38
CA PHE A 7 6.90 27.35 -10.22
C PHE A 7 5.94 26.30 -9.66
N LEU A 8 6.21 25.76 -8.47
CA LEU A 8 5.22 25.03 -7.69
C LEU A 8 4.41 26.02 -6.85
N LYS A 9 3.09 25.92 -6.96
CA LYS A 9 2.09 26.80 -6.32
C LYS A 9 2.08 26.55 -4.80
N HIS A 10 2.53 27.53 -4.01
CA HIS A 10 2.36 27.55 -2.56
C HIS A 10 0.99 28.12 -2.19
N SER A 11 -0.02 27.26 -2.08
CA SER A 11 -1.20 27.54 -1.27
C SER A 11 -1.09 26.65 -0.04
N ASP A 12 -0.78 27.27 1.11
CA ASP A 12 -1.06 26.84 2.50
C ASP A 12 0.08 27.20 3.47
N VAL A 13 0.54 28.47 3.49
CA VAL A 13 1.17 29.07 4.67
C VAL A 13 0.84 30.57 4.70
N ALA A 14 0.16 31.02 5.76
CA ALA A 14 -0.07 32.46 6.01
C ALA A 14 1.25 33.16 6.36
N PRO A 15 1.50 34.40 5.89
CA PRO A 15 2.79 35.04 6.07
C PRO A 15 2.86 35.78 7.42
N GLU A 16 3.71 35.34 8.34
CA GLU A 16 4.32 36.28 9.27
C GLU A 16 5.55 36.90 8.59
N ASN A 17 5.48 38.21 8.41
CA ASN A 17 6.62 39.10 8.27
C ASN A 17 7.45 38.95 6.99
N GLY A 18 6.80 39.07 5.82
CA GLY A 18 7.31 39.80 4.66
C GLY A 18 8.68 39.42 4.08
N LYS A 19 9.27 38.29 4.46
CA LYS A 19 10.53 37.78 3.91
C LYS A 19 10.23 36.49 3.18
N SER A 20 10.23 36.56 1.86
CA SER A 20 10.23 35.40 0.98
C SER A 20 11.32 34.43 1.45
N ALA A 21 10.95 33.21 1.84
CA ALA A 21 11.88 32.18 2.27
C ALA A 21 12.71 31.71 1.06
N VAL A 22 13.79 32.44 0.77
CA VAL A 22 14.80 32.03 -0.20
C VAL A 22 15.71 31.03 0.51
N LEU A 23 15.44 29.74 0.35
CA LEU A 23 16.33 28.69 0.82
C LEU A 23 17.66 28.83 0.08
N ARG A 24 18.75 29.08 0.83
CA ARG A 24 20.08 29.19 0.25
C ARG A 24 20.60 27.78 -0.05
N VAL A 25 21.51 27.66 -1.01
CA VAL A 25 22.08 26.35 -1.43
C VAL A 25 22.82 25.68 -0.26
N ASP A 26 23.33 26.50 0.65
CA ASP A 26 23.95 26.19 1.93
C ASP A 26 22.96 25.61 2.97
N ASP A 27 21.66 25.93 2.88
CA ASP A 27 20.61 25.35 3.72
C ASP A 27 20.21 23.92 3.29
N PHE A 28 20.68 23.49 2.11
CA PHE A 28 20.41 22.16 1.58
C PHE A 28 20.99 21.07 2.49
N TRP A 29 22.14 21.31 3.12
CA TRP A 29 22.74 20.36 4.06
C TRP A 29 21.86 20.12 5.29
N TYR A 30 21.23 21.17 5.83
CA TYR A 30 20.26 21.01 6.93
C TYR A 30 18.98 20.34 6.46
N LEU A 31 18.52 20.61 5.23
CA LEU A 31 17.36 19.92 4.65
C LEU A 31 17.63 18.42 4.46
N VAL A 32 18.84 18.05 4.01
CA VAL A 32 19.28 16.66 3.88
C VAL A 32 19.39 16.02 5.26
N LEU A 33 20.03 16.68 6.24
CA LEU A 33 20.16 16.16 7.60
C LEU A 33 18.78 15.96 8.26
N PHE A 34 17.87 16.92 8.08
CA PHE A 34 16.49 16.87 8.56
C PHE A 34 15.65 15.78 7.88
N ARG A 35 15.88 15.54 6.57
CA ARG A 35 15.27 14.43 5.81
C ARG A 35 15.80 13.08 6.27
N LEU A 36 17.09 12.97 6.62
CA LEU A 36 17.71 11.75 7.11
C LEU A 36 17.19 11.33 8.50
N THR A 37 16.81 12.27 9.37
CA THR A 37 16.20 11.95 10.68
C THR A 37 14.73 11.51 10.59
N LYS A 38 14.06 11.77 9.46
CA LYS A 38 12.64 11.47 9.22
C LYS A 38 12.41 10.16 8.45
N ILE A 39 13.46 9.39 8.15
CA ILE A 39 13.33 8.03 7.61
C ILE A 39 12.88 7.12 8.77
N GLY A 40 11.59 7.19 9.10
CA GLY A 40 10.97 6.27 10.03
C GLY A 40 11.12 4.84 9.51
N SER A 41 11.39 3.91 10.42
CA SER A 41 11.38 2.47 10.15
C SER A 41 10.08 2.11 9.46
N ILE A 42 10.16 1.65 8.21
CA ILE A 42 9.02 1.02 7.56
C ILE A 42 8.69 -0.20 8.41
N ASP A 43 7.50 -0.20 9.02
CA ASP A 43 7.01 -1.30 9.85
C ASP A 43 6.59 -2.49 8.98
N MET A 44 7.59 -3.06 8.30
CA MET A 44 7.46 -4.22 7.43
C MET A 44 6.96 -5.42 8.22
N SER A 45 7.34 -5.55 9.49
CA SER A 45 6.93 -6.66 10.35
C SER A 45 5.42 -6.69 10.53
N ASN A 46 4.79 -5.59 10.93
CA ASN A 46 3.34 -5.57 11.12
C ASN A 46 2.58 -5.71 9.79
N LYS A 47 3.09 -5.14 8.69
CA LYS A 47 2.49 -5.32 7.37
C LYS A 47 2.54 -6.78 6.91
N ILE A 48 3.69 -7.45 7.09
CA ILE A 48 3.85 -8.88 6.77
C ILE A 48 2.91 -9.72 7.64
N ASN A 49 2.82 -9.44 8.96
CA ASN A 49 1.91 -10.18 9.85
C ASN A 49 0.44 -10.04 9.45
N LYS A 50 0.00 -8.83 9.08
CA LYS A 50 -1.36 -8.59 8.54
C LYS A 50 -1.61 -9.38 7.25
N LEU A 51 -0.64 -9.40 6.35
CA LEU A 51 -0.73 -10.14 5.09
C LEU A 51 -0.83 -11.65 5.32
N VAL A 52 0.02 -12.19 6.21
CA VAL A 52 -0.02 -13.62 6.59
C VAL A 52 -1.38 -13.98 7.19
N TYR A 53 -1.91 -13.14 8.08
CA TYR A 53 -3.23 -13.36 8.67
C TYR A 53 -4.34 -13.38 7.61
N ALA A 54 -4.37 -12.40 6.70
CA ALA A 54 -5.36 -12.34 5.63
C ALA A 54 -5.27 -13.55 4.69
N ASN A 55 -4.06 -13.95 4.30
CA ASN A 55 -3.85 -15.10 3.42
C ASN A 55 -4.29 -16.41 4.08
N ASN A 56 -4.01 -16.60 5.38
CA ASN A 56 -4.49 -17.77 6.13
C ASN A 56 -6.01 -17.77 6.24
N LYS A 57 -6.63 -16.61 6.50
CA LYS A 57 -8.09 -16.48 6.59
C LYS A 57 -8.75 -16.83 5.26
N PHE A 58 -8.23 -16.28 4.14
CA PHE A 58 -8.67 -16.65 2.80
C PHE A 58 -8.51 -18.16 2.54
N ALA A 59 -7.38 -18.75 2.93
CA ALA A 59 -7.12 -20.17 2.76
C ALA A 59 -8.17 -21.07 3.43
N PHE A 60 -8.51 -20.79 4.69
CA PHE A 60 -9.54 -21.55 5.41
C PHE A 60 -10.93 -21.34 4.83
N GLN A 61 -11.27 -20.12 4.43
CA GLN A 61 -12.54 -19.83 3.75
C GLN A 61 -12.67 -20.62 2.45
N LEU A 62 -11.65 -20.54 1.59
CA LEU A 62 -11.59 -21.26 0.33
C LEU A 62 -11.68 -22.78 0.54
N PHE A 63 -10.91 -23.32 1.48
CA PHE A 63 -10.94 -24.75 1.78
C PHE A 63 -12.33 -25.20 2.27
N SER A 64 -12.96 -24.42 3.15
CA SER A 64 -14.32 -24.71 3.63
C SER A 64 -15.35 -24.69 2.49
N GLU A 65 -15.25 -23.75 1.56
CA GLU A 65 -16.14 -23.72 0.38
C GLU A 65 -15.93 -24.94 -0.53
N ILE A 66 -14.69 -25.34 -0.80
CA ILE A 66 -14.41 -26.51 -1.63
C ILE A 66 -14.92 -27.79 -0.95
N GLN A 67 -14.69 -27.92 0.36
CA GLN A 67 -15.14 -29.08 1.14
C GLN A 67 -16.66 -29.30 1.09
N LYS A 68 -17.47 -28.24 1.02
CA LYS A 68 -18.93 -28.36 0.87
C LYS A 68 -19.34 -29.13 -0.40
N SER A 69 -18.53 -29.03 -1.46
CA SER A 69 -18.77 -29.73 -2.73
C SER A 69 -18.05 -31.07 -2.85
N GLN A 70 -17.02 -31.33 -2.05
CA GLN A 70 -16.10 -32.46 -2.15
C GLN A 70 -15.91 -33.18 -0.81
N ALA A 71 -17.00 -33.40 -0.06
CA ALA A 71 -16.97 -33.81 1.35
C ALA A 71 -16.20 -35.12 1.67
N ASN A 72 -15.98 -35.98 0.67
CA ASN A 72 -15.31 -37.28 0.83
C ASN A 72 -14.12 -37.48 -0.14
N GLU A 73 -13.61 -36.40 -0.71
CA GLU A 73 -12.45 -36.45 -1.62
C GLU A 73 -11.21 -35.83 -0.96
N ASN A 74 -10.03 -36.27 -1.40
CA ASN A 74 -8.79 -35.64 -0.98
C ASN A 74 -8.66 -34.27 -1.64
N ILE A 75 -8.62 -33.21 -0.83
CA ILE A 75 -8.47 -31.84 -1.31
C ILE A 75 -7.01 -31.43 -1.15
N PHE A 76 -6.33 -31.16 -2.27
CA PHE A 76 -4.97 -30.61 -2.29
C PHE A 76 -4.94 -29.34 -3.13
N ILE A 77 -4.70 -28.20 -2.49
CA ILE A 77 -4.70 -26.87 -3.12
C ILE A 77 -3.56 -26.02 -2.57
N SER A 78 -3.16 -25.00 -3.32
CA SER A 78 -2.24 -23.94 -2.86
C SER A 78 -3.00 -22.61 -2.75
N PRO A 79 -3.53 -22.27 -1.56
CA PRO A 79 -4.30 -21.04 -1.38
C PRO A 79 -3.48 -19.78 -1.65
N SER A 80 -2.20 -19.77 -1.26
CA SER A 80 -1.30 -18.63 -1.51
C SER A 80 -1.11 -18.37 -3.00
N SER A 81 -0.98 -19.42 -3.82
CA SER A 81 -0.86 -19.26 -5.28
C SER A 81 -2.12 -18.64 -5.89
N ILE A 82 -3.30 -19.10 -5.45
CA ILE A 82 -4.59 -18.56 -5.88
C ILE A 82 -4.72 -17.08 -5.46
N ALA A 83 -4.33 -16.76 -4.22
CA ALA A 83 -4.36 -15.38 -3.73
C ALA A 83 -3.44 -14.45 -4.55
N ILE A 84 -2.26 -14.93 -4.95
CA ILE A 84 -1.35 -14.16 -5.83
C ILE A 84 -1.96 -13.93 -7.22
N ALA A 85 -2.54 -14.96 -7.83
CA ALA A 85 -3.19 -14.81 -9.13
C ALA A 85 -4.36 -13.81 -9.07
N LEU A 86 -5.16 -13.88 -7.99
CA LEU A 86 -6.27 -12.97 -7.77
C LEU A 86 -5.80 -11.55 -7.40
N SER A 87 -4.66 -11.37 -6.74
CA SER A 87 -4.14 -10.03 -6.39
C SER A 87 -3.70 -9.24 -7.62
N VAL A 88 -3.09 -9.90 -8.60
CA VAL A 88 -2.79 -9.29 -9.91
C VAL A 88 -4.07 -8.84 -10.60
N THR A 89 -5.11 -9.66 -10.53
CA THR A 89 -6.43 -9.34 -11.11
C THR A 89 -7.14 -8.22 -10.34
N TYR A 90 -7.02 -8.21 -9.00
CA TYR A 90 -7.55 -7.16 -8.13
C TYR A 90 -6.99 -5.79 -8.50
N ASN A 91 -5.71 -5.71 -8.83
CA ASN A 91 -5.06 -4.47 -9.28
C ASN A 91 -5.63 -3.93 -10.59
N CYS A 92 -6.25 -4.79 -11.41
CA CYS A 92 -6.89 -4.39 -12.67
C CYS A 92 -8.41 -4.20 -12.55
N ALA A 93 -9.02 -4.63 -11.44
CA ALA A 93 -10.46 -4.49 -11.21
C ALA A 93 -10.80 -3.07 -10.73
N VAL A 94 -12.04 -2.63 -11.00
CA VAL A 94 -12.55 -1.31 -10.57
C VAL A 94 -13.95 -1.42 -9.96
N GLY A 95 -14.29 -0.47 -9.07
CA GLY A 95 -15.60 -0.35 -8.44
C GLY A 95 -16.00 -1.61 -7.67
N LYS A 96 -17.26 -2.05 -7.85
CA LYS A 96 -17.85 -3.18 -7.11
C LYS A 96 -17.05 -4.48 -7.24
N THR A 97 -16.42 -4.73 -8.39
CA THR A 97 -15.60 -5.93 -8.61
C THR A 97 -14.35 -5.89 -7.73
N GLN A 98 -13.68 -4.74 -7.69
CA GLN A 98 -12.50 -4.54 -6.85
C GLN A 98 -12.84 -4.68 -5.36
N GLU A 99 -13.95 -4.09 -4.92
CA GLU A 99 -14.45 -4.18 -3.55
C GLU A 99 -14.76 -5.62 -3.14
N ALA A 100 -15.45 -6.39 -4.00
CA ALA A 100 -15.74 -7.79 -3.75
C ALA A 100 -14.44 -8.61 -3.62
N MET A 101 -13.45 -8.36 -4.49
CA MET A 101 -12.15 -9.03 -4.43
C MET A 101 -11.36 -8.66 -3.17
N ALA A 102 -11.36 -7.39 -2.76
CA ALA A 102 -10.72 -6.95 -1.51
C ALA A 102 -11.30 -7.69 -0.30
N LYS A 103 -12.63 -7.83 -0.25
CA LYS A 103 -13.32 -8.54 0.82
C LYS A 103 -13.00 -10.04 0.81
N THR A 104 -13.04 -10.69 -0.35
CA THR A 104 -12.71 -12.12 -0.49
C THR A 104 -11.27 -12.41 -0.10
N LEU A 105 -10.31 -11.58 -0.52
CA LEU A 105 -8.89 -11.74 -0.19
C LEU A 105 -8.53 -11.23 1.22
N ASN A 106 -9.49 -10.66 1.95
CA ASN A 106 -9.30 -10.04 3.27
C ASN A 106 -8.24 -8.91 3.25
N PHE A 107 -8.18 -8.13 2.16
CA PHE A 107 -7.27 -6.97 2.01
C PHE A 107 -7.80 -5.69 2.66
N GLU A 108 -9.03 -5.71 3.18
CA GLU A 108 -9.63 -4.62 3.92
C GLU A 108 -8.73 -4.23 5.12
N GLY A 109 -8.28 -2.97 5.18
CA GLY A 109 -7.40 -2.48 6.25
C GLY A 109 -5.89 -2.71 6.03
N MET A 110 -5.47 -3.07 4.81
CA MET A 110 -4.05 -3.13 4.41
C MET A 110 -3.47 -1.83 3.83
N SER A 111 -4.27 -0.77 3.64
CA SER A 111 -3.80 0.54 3.14
C SER A 111 -3.10 1.37 4.21
#